data_AF-A0A426V3B0-F1
#
_entry.id   AF-A0A426V3B0-F1
#
_cell.length_a   1.000
_cell.length_b   1.000
_cell.length_c   1.000
_cell.angle_alpha   90.00
_cell.angle_beta   90.00
_cell.angle_gamma   90.00
#
_symmetry.space_group_name_H-M   'P 1'
#
loop_
_entity.id
_entity.type
_entity.pdbx_description
1 polymer ?
#
loop_
_entity_poly.entity_id
_entity_poly.type
_entity_poly.pdbx_seq_one_letter_code
_entity_poly.pdbx_strand_id
1 'polypeptide(L)'
;MAPVAPATSTFMDLLLGRGTDSGAVAPQPVLTDSYHPERTPSRRRPHRRAMQEPCGTRGRVEDARRDRRTTAARPELESSPMEHRNVSRRGALIAGAAGLLALPFGGAAAQAQDVGVNAGPKVYLDPGHGGTDPGATHYGLQEKWLTLSIARHARDHLLAHGYQVRMSRNSDVYRSLEYRTSDANDWGASVFVSIHINSNGGTGFESYRSPGASDRTMRLQNEVHWGALNRMRLADSSIENRGKKEAAFYVLVNTRMSAVLTENLFIDTAQDANLLDRDGFREKCGIGHALGIRRFFGENV
;
A
#
# COMPACT_ATOMS: atom_id res chain seq x y z
N MET A 1 69.69 -9.28 -33.87
CA MET A 1 69.84 -8.45 -32.66
C MET A 1 68.77 -8.86 -31.65
N ALA A 2 69.04 -8.71 -30.36
CA ALA A 2 68.17 -8.95 -29.20
C ALA A 2 68.43 -7.78 -28.20
N PRO A 3 67.92 -7.74 -26.94
CA PRO A 3 66.89 -8.55 -26.26
C PRO A 3 65.50 -7.87 -26.39
N VAL A 4 64.55 -7.70 -25.44
CA VAL A 4 64.40 -7.91 -23.97
C VAL A 4 62.91 -8.18 -23.62
N ALA A 5 62.63 -8.88 -22.52
CA ALA A 5 61.34 -8.87 -21.83
C ALA A 5 61.54 -8.91 -20.29
N PRO A 6 60.80 -8.09 -19.51
CA PRO A 6 60.56 -8.33 -18.08
C PRO A 6 59.11 -8.01 -17.63
N ALA A 7 58.64 -8.25 -16.40
CA ALA A 7 58.90 -9.28 -15.39
C ALA A 7 57.88 -9.08 -14.23
N THR A 8 57.75 -10.03 -13.29
CA THR A 8 56.77 -10.01 -12.17
C THR A 8 57.43 -10.07 -10.78
N SER A 9 57.04 -9.22 -9.83
CA SER A 9 56.84 -9.54 -8.38
C SER A 9 56.25 -8.31 -7.64
N THR A 10 55.38 -8.29 -6.61
CA THR A 10 55.10 -9.01 -5.33
C THR A 10 55.93 -8.64 -4.08
N PHE A 11 55.22 -8.58 -2.93
CA PHE A 11 55.59 -8.67 -1.50
C PHE A 11 55.87 -7.40 -0.62
N MET A 12 54.89 -7.11 0.24
CA MET A 12 54.91 -6.92 1.72
C MET A 12 55.89 -5.97 2.47
N ASP A 13 55.30 -4.90 3.03
CA ASP A 13 54.97 -4.71 4.48
C ASP A 13 56.02 -4.27 5.57
N LEU A 14 55.46 -3.60 6.60
CA LEU A 14 55.87 -3.43 8.02
C LEU A 14 56.91 -2.37 8.54
N LEU A 15 56.37 -1.45 9.36
CA LEU A 15 56.74 -1.15 10.79
C LEU A 15 57.67 0.03 11.25
N LEU A 16 57.03 1.00 11.94
CA LEU A 16 57.43 1.82 13.12
C LEU A 16 58.76 2.63 13.24
N GLY A 17 58.62 3.85 13.77
CA GLY A 17 59.67 4.66 14.43
C GLY A 17 59.06 5.66 15.44
N ARG A 18 59.80 6.08 16.48
CA ARG A 18 59.35 6.97 17.60
C ARG A 18 60.42 8.01 18.00
N GLY A 19 59.98 9.15 18.57
CA GLY A 19 60.80 10.10 19.35
C GLY A 19 60.70 11.56 18.86
N THR A 20 60.84 12.61 19.68
CA THR A 20 60.96 12.76 21.15
C THR A 20 60.56 14.21 21.56
N ASP A 21 60.45 14.49 22.87
CA ASP A 21 59.90 15.72 23.45
C ASP A 21 60.65 17.05 23.18
N SER A 22 59.90 18.15 23.18
CA SER A 22 60.11 19.35 24.03
C SER A 22 58.99 20.38 23.78
N GLY A 23 58.72 21.31 24.70
CA GLY A 23 57.57 22.21 24.59
C GLY A 23 57.71 23.57 25.27
N ALA A 24 56.82 24.51 24.92
CA ALA A 24 56.71 25.83 25.54
C ALA A 24 55.30 26.45 25.42
N VAL A 25 54.79 26.92 26.56
CA VAL A 25 53.92 28.09 26.86
C VAL A 25 52.87 28.60 25.83
N ALA A 26 51.64 28.83 26.32
CA ALA A 26 50.46 29.35 25.62
C ALA A 26 50.50 30.89 25.33
N PRO A 27 49.46 31.46 24.67
CA PRO A 27 48.27 31.89 25.43
C PRO A 27 46.89 31.54 24.80
N GLN A 28 45.84 31.78 25.57
CA GLN A 28 44.41 31.54 25.26
C GLN A 28 43.79 32.62 24.35
N PRO A 29 42.60 32.36 23.80
CA PRO A 29 41.51 33.34 23.82
C PRO A 29 40.32 32.87 24.68
N VAL A 30 39.64 33.83 25.32
CA VAL A 30 38.53 33.60 26.26
C VAL A 30 37.19 33.46 25.51
N LEU A 31 36.37 32.49 25.92
CA LEU A 31 34.91 32.55 25.80
C LEU A 31 34.26 32.15 27.13
N THR A 32 33.20 32.85 27.52
CA THR A 32 32.61 32.81 28.87
C THR A 32 31.39 31.90 28.97
N ASP A 33 31.31 31.14 30.05
CA ASP A 33 30.14 30.34 30.45
C ASP A 33 29.07 31.19 31.19
N SER A 34 27.79 30.79 31.15
CA SER A 34 26.70 31.33 32.00
C SER A 34 25.45 30.44 32.05
N TYR A 35 25.09 30.00 33.26
CA TYR A 35 23.87 29.25 33.64
C TYR A 35 22.85 30.21 34.33
N HIS A 36 21.55 29.95 34.53
CA HIS A 36 20.77 28.72 34.38
C HIS A 36 19.32 28.93 33.79
N PRO A 37 18.12 28.86 34.46
CA PRO A 37 16.84 28.62 33.73
C PRO A 37 15.61 29.48 34.15
N GLU A 38 14.40 28.96 33.85
CA GLU A 38 13.03 29.42 34.21
C GLU A 38 12.47 30.64 33.41
N ARG A 39 11.14 30.82 33.16
CA ARG A 39 9.88 30.26 33.72
C ARG A 39 8.81 29.95 32.66
N THR A 40 7.85 29.09 33.01
CA THR A 40 6.58 28.92 32.27
C THR A 40 5.58 30.06 32.56
N PRO A 41 4.56 30.23 31.71
CA PRO A 41 3.22 30.24 32.30
C PRO A 41 2.10 29.57 31.46
N SER A 42 1.08 29.11 32.20
CA SER A 42 -0.35 29.04 31.84
C SER A 42 -0.85 28.06 30.76
N ARG A 43 -1.73 27.15 31.20
CA ARG A 43 -2.59 26.32 30.34
C ARG A 43 -3.72 27.17 29.74
N ARG A 44 -4.04 26.96 28.45
CA ARG A 44 -5.43 27.11 27.94
C ARG A 44 -5.77 25.98 26.97
N ARG A 45 -6.89 25.28 27.20
CA ARG A 45 -7.55 24.42 26.21
C ARG A 45 -8.56 25.27 25.42
N PRO A 46 -8.69 25.02 24.11
CA PRO A 46 -9.97 25.14 23.41
C PRO A 46 -10.54 23.77 23.03
N HIS A 47 -11.85 23.76 22.79
CA HIS A 47 -12.71 22.59 22.61
C HIS A 47 -12.36 21.71 21.40
N ARG A 48 -12.77 20.43 21.47
CA ARG A 48 -13.03 19.61 20.27
C ARG A 48 -13.92 20.41 19.30
N ARG A 49 -13.47 20.60 18.07
CA ARG A 49 -14.34 20.95 16.93
C ARG A 49 -14.25 19.80 15.94
N ALA A 50 -15.37 19.13 15.69
CA ALA A 50 -15.43 18.15 14.61
C ALA A 50 -15.34 18.91 13.29
N MET A 51 -14.35 18.59 12.46
CA MET A 51 -14.31 19.07 11.07
C MET A 51 -15.21 18.18 10.24
N GLN A 52 -16.37 18.71 9.88
CA GLN A 52 -17.21 18.15 8.81
C GLN A 52 -16.67 18.62 7.44
N GLU A 53 -17.15 17.97 6.39
CA GLU A 53 -16.65 18.03 5.02
C GLU A 53 -16.78 19.41 4.35
N PRO A 54 -15.87 19.75 3.41
CA PRO A 54 -16.09 20.80 2.43
C PRO A 54 -16.64 20.22 1.11
N CYS A 55 -17.84 19.63 1.11
CA CYS A 55 -18.59 19.36 -0.13
C CYS A 55 -19.71 20.41 -0.27
N GLY A 56 -19.73 21.20 -1.36
CA GLY A 56 -20.59 22.39 -1.39
C GLY A 56 -20.61 23.23 -2.66
N THR A 57 -20.66 22.62 -3.85
CA THR A 57 -20.97 23.35 -5.09
C THR A 57 -22.44 23.78 -5.12
N ARG A 58 -22.70 25.04 -4.77
CA ARG A 58 -24.03 25.66 -5.01
C ARG A 58 -24.21 25.87 -6.51
N GLY A 59 -25.25 25.25 -7.08
CA GLY A 59 -25.55 25.36 -8.50
C GLY A 59 -26.09 26.73 -8.91
N ARG A 60 -26.07 26.98 -10.22
CA ARG A 60 -26.91 27.99 -10.87
C ARG A 60 -27.94 27.28 -11.75
N VAL A 61 -29.19 27.70 -11.66
CA VAL A 61 -30.27 27.31 -12.59
C VAL A 61 -30.35 28.38 -13.68
N GLU A 62 -30.24 27.97 -14.94
CA GLU A 62 -30.65 28.79 -16.09
C GLU A 62 -31.56 27.94 -16.99
N ASP A 63 -32.74 28.47 -17.28
CA ASP A 63 -33.87 27.77 -17.91
C ASP A 63 -33.79 27.95 -19.44
N ALA A 64 -33.85 26.85 -20.21
CA ALA A 64 -33.91 26.90 -21.67
C ALA A 64 -34.89 25.84 -22.20
N ARG A 65 -35.97 26.29 -22.84
CA ARG A 65 -37.04 25.43 -23.38
C ARG A 65 -36.90 25.26 -24.89
N ARG A 66 -37.53 24.17 -25.39
CA ARG A 66 -37.68 23.74 -26.80
C ARG A 66 -36.42 23.14 -27.47
N ASP A 67 -36.56 22.29 -28.49
CA ASP A 67 -37.80 21.95 -29.24
C ASP A 67 -38.07 20.44 -29.41
N ARG A 68 -39.26 20.08 -29.93
CA ARG A 68 -39.71 18.69 -30.15
C ARG A 68 -39.68 18.29 -31.64
N ARG A 69 -39.20 17.06 -31.92
CA ARG A 69 -39.65 16.09 -32.96
C ARG A 69 -38.83 14.79 -32.79
N THR A 70 -39.33 13.65 -32.31
CA THR A 70 -40.30 12.67 -32.87
C THR A 70 -39.83 11.88 -34.10
N THR A 71 -39.48 10.59 -33.92
CA THR A 71 -39.88 9.43 -34.76
C THR A 71 -39.47 8.09 -34.10
N ALA A 72 -40.23 7.01 -34.35
CA ALA A 72 -39.98 5.55 -34.20
C ALA A 72 -39.03 5.04 -33.07
N ALA A 73 -39.37 4.13 -32.13
CA ALA A 73 -40.40 3.08 -31.97
C ALA A 73 -40.08 1.66 -32.51
N ARG A 74 -39.67 0.77 -31.57
CA ARG A 74 -39.73 -0.72 -31.57
C ARG A 74 -38.75 -1.50 -32.48
N PRO A 75 -38.50 -2.81 -32.23
CA PRO A 75 -39.02 -3.66 -31.14
C PRO A 75 -37.95 -4.23 -30.18
N GLU A 76 -38.41 -4.79 -29.06
CA GLU A 76 -37.64 -5.73 -28.25
C GLU A 76 -37.40 -7.07 -28.98
N LEU A 77 -36.39 -7.84 -28.54
CA LEU A 77 -36.17 -9.23 -28.96
C LEU A 77 -35.87 -10.09 -27.72
N GLU A 78 -36.92 -10.70 -27.20
CA GLU A 78 -36.90 -11.62 -26.07
C GLU A 78 -36.83 -13.07 -26.57
N SER A 79 -35.86 -13.87 -26.09
CA SER A 79 -35.82 -15.31 -26.40
C SER A 79 -35.05 -16.15 -25.37
N SER A 80 -35.70 -16.39 -24.22
CA SER A 80 -35.65 -17.63 -23.43
C SER A 80 -34.37 -18.05 -22.66
N PRO A 81 -34.50 -18.77 -21.52
CA PRO A 81 -33.38 -19.24 -20.70
C PRO A 81 -32.79 -20.58 -21.17
N MET A 82 -31.55 -20.87 -20.76
CA MET A 82 -30.93 -22.19 -20.93
C MET A 82 -30.95 -22.97 -19.61
N GLU A 83 -31.83 -23.96 -19.51
CA GLU A 83 -31.98 -24.79 -18.31
C GLU A 83 -30.97 -25.95 -18.20
N HIS A 84 -30.87 -26.49 -16.98
CA HIS A 84 -29.89 -27.50 -16.56
C HIS A 84 -29.88 -28.79 -17.38
N ARG A 85 -28.69 -29.40 -17.50
CA ARG A 85 -28.54 -30.85 -17.69
C ARG A 85 -27.56 -31.45 -16.68
N ASN A 86 -28.12 -32.02 -15.61
CA ASN A 86 -27.40 -32.98 -14.76
C ASN A 86 -27.13 -34.26 -15.56
N VAL A 87 -25.89 -34.75 -15.56
CA VAL A 87 -25.54 -36.08 -16.07
C VAL A 87 -25.24 -36.99 -14.89
N SER A 88 -26.20 -37.85 -14.54
CA SER A 88 -26.02 -38.82 -13.45
C SER A 88 -25.64 -40.20 -13.98
N ARG A 89 -24.51 -40.70 -13.47
CA ARG A 89 -24.11 -42.11 -13.29
C ARG A 89 -24.76 -43.17 -14.20
N ARG A 90 -23.93 -43.70 -15.12
CA ARG A 90 -23.81 -45.15 -15.33
C ARG A 90 -22.31 -45.50 -15.17
N GLY A 91 -21.90 -46.58 -14.54
CA GLY A 91 -22.67 -47.73 -14.05
C GLY A 91 -22.34 -48.98 -14.84
N ALA A 92 -21.09 -49.44 -14.77
CA ALA A 92 -20.60 -50.64 -15.43
C ALA A 92 -19.81 -51.48 -14.42
N LEU A 93 -20.32 -52.67 -14.12
CA LEU A 93 -19.60 -53.71 -13.38
C LEU A 93 -18.84 -54.56 -14.40
N ILE A 94 -17.56 -54.81 -14.17
CA ILE A 94 -16.83 -55.92 -14.78
C ILE A 94 -16.24 -56.74 -13.64
N ALA A 95 -16.65 -58.01 -13.55
CA ALA A 95 -16.07 -58.95 -12.60
C ALA A 95 -14.75 -59.49 -13.18
N GLY A 96 -13.68 -59.45 -12.39
CA GLY A 96 -12.37 -59.97 -12.76
C GLY A 96 -11.66 -60.52 -11.53
N ALA A 97 -11.83 -61.81 -11.26
CA ALA A 97 -11.20 -62.47 -10.12
C ALA A 97 -9.76 -62.89 -10.47
N ALA A 98 -8.78 -62.26 -9.82
CA ALA A 98 -7.39 -62.71 -9.80
C ALA A 98 -6.89 -62.61 -8.35
N GLY A 99 -6.34 -63.70 -7.82
CA GLY A 99 -5.92 -63.77 -6.42
C GLY A 99 -4.65 -62.94 -6.17
N LEU A 100 -4.65 -62.13 -5.11
CA LEU A 100 -3.47 -61.43 -4.61
C LEU A 100 -3.08 -61.97 -3.23
N LEU A 101 -1.77 -62.18 -3.01
CA LEU A 101 -1.25 -62.65 -1.73
C LEU A 101 -1.50 -61.61 -0.63
N ALA A 102 -2.19 -62.03 0.45
CA ALA A 102 -2.34 -61.22 1.65
C ALA A 102 -1.06 -61.25 2.48
N LEU A 103 -0.13 -60.34 2.20
CA LEU A 103 0.98 -60.03 3.12
C LEU A 103 0.49 -59.10 4.23
N PRO A 104 0.76 -59.38 5.52
CA PRO A 104 0.40 -58.49 6.62
C PRO A 104 1.37 -57.31 6.69
N PHE A 105 1.21 -56.35 5.78
CA PHE A 105 1.82 -55.03 5.97
C PHE A 105 1.18 -54.38 7.20
N GLY A 106 1.93 -54.41 8.30
CA GLY A 106 1.60 -53.71 9.54
C GLY A 106 1.64 -52.20 9.32
N GLY A 107 0.59 -51.66 8.70
CA GLY A 107 0.41 -50.25 8.48
C GLY A 107 0.22 -49.54 9.81
N ALA A 108 1.32 -49.10 10.41
CA ALA A 108 1.28 -48.07 11.44
C ALA A 108 0.54 -46.87 10.83
N ALA A 109 -0.63 -46.54 11.37
CA ALA A 109 -1.42 -45.43 10.90
C ALA A 109 -0.61 -44.15 11.11
N ALA A 110 -0.04 -43.63 10.02
CA ALA A 110 0.68 -42.37 10.02
C ALA A 110 -0.32 -41.29 10.43
N GLN A 111 -0.25 -40.88 11.70
CA GLN A 111 -1.01 -39.75 12.19
C GLN A 111 -0.53 -38.53 11.41
N ALA A 112 -1.33 -38.11 10.44
CA ALA A 112 -1.16 -36.83 9.78
C ALA A 112 -1.26 -35.78 10.88
N GLN A 113 -0.10 -35.28 11.32
CA GLN A 113 -0.05 -34.11 12.18
C GLN A 113 -0.72 -33.00 11.38
N ASP A 114 -1.80 -32.45 11.92
CA ASP A 114 -2.43 -31.25 11.36
C ASP A 114 -1.41 -30.12 11.52
N VAL A 115 -0.61 -29.93 10.47
CA VAL A 115 0.40 -28.88 10.41
C VAL A 115 -0.36 -27.57 10.26
N GLY A 116 -0.84 -27.06 11.41
CA GLY A 116 -1.75 -25.94 11.50
C GLY A 116 -1.20 -24.75 10.73
N VAL A 117 -1.66 -24.60 9.49
CA VAL A 117 -1.21 -23.55 8.57
C VAL A 117 -1.77 -22.23 9.08
N ASN A 118 -0.98 -21.59 9.95
CA ASN A 118 -1.18 -20.21 10.40
C ASN A 118 -1.20 -19.31 9.16
N ALA A 119 -2.39 -19.12 8.61
CA ALA A 119 -2.60 -18.39 7.37
C ALA A 119 -2.00 -16.99 7.48
N GLY A 120 -1.28 -16.56 6.44
CA GLY A 120 -0.40 -15.40 6.51
C GLY A 120 -1.10 -14.10 6.90
N PRO A 121 -0.34 -13.06 7.26
CA PRO A 121 -0.87 -11.89 7.96
C PRO A 121 -2.08 -11.25 7.27
N LYS A 122 -3.04 -10.77 8.06
CA LYS A 122 -4.26 -10.15 7.56
C LYS A 122 -3.99 -8.70 7.17
N VAL A 123 -3.95 -8.43 5.86
CA VAL A 123 -3.82 -7.09 5.30
C VAL A 123 -5.20 -6.58 4.89
N TYR A 124 -5.61 -5.43 5.43
CA TYR A 124 -6.79 -4.74 4.95
C TYR A 124 -6.38 -3.59 4.04
N LEU A 125 -6.81 -3.63 2.78
CA LEU A 125 -6.56 -2.59 1.79
C LEU A 125 -7.83 -1.76 1.59
N ASP A 126 -7.73 -0.45 1.73
CA ASP A 126 -8.87 0.46 1.62
C ASP A 126 -8.71 1.41 0.42
N PRO A 127 -9.16 1.03 -0.79
CA PRO A 127 -9.20 1.95 -1.91
C PRO A 127 -10.21 3.08 -1.64
N GLY A 128 -9.70 4.31 -1.52
CA GLY A 128 -10.46 5.53 -1.23
C GLY A 128 -11.66 5.72 -2.15
N HIS A 129 -12.69 6.42 -1.66
CA HIS A 129 -13.91 6.77 -2.41
C HIS A 129 -14.68 5.54 -2.93
N GLY A 130 -15.56 5.69 -3.92
CA GLY A 130 -16.33 4.61 -4.55
C GLY A 130 -17.83 4.88 -4.68
N GLY A 131 -18.46 4.31 -5.71
CA GLY A 131 -19.89 4.44 -6.00
C GLY A 131 -20.27 5.88 -6.33
N THR A 132 -21.16 6.45 -5.50
CA THR A 132 -21.61 7.85 -5.57
C THR A 132 -20.54 8.87 -5.22
N ASP A 133 -19.45 8.43 -4.60
CA ASP A 133 -18.28 9.25 -4.27
C ASP A 133 -17.17 8.99 -5.31
N PRO A 134 -16.87 9.94 -6.22
CA PRO A 134 -15.81 9.77 -7.22
C PRO A 134 -14.40 10.00 -6.66
N GLY A 135 -14.27 10.65 -5.50
CA GLY A 135 -13.05 11.32 -5.08
C GLY A 135 -12.66 12.48 -6.00
N ALA A 136 -11.40 12.87 -5.96
CA ALA A 136 -10.87 13.90 -6.86
C ALA A 136 -11.04 13.49 -8.34
N THR A 137 -11.35 14.45 -9.22
CA THR A 137 -11.67 14.21 -10.63
C THR A 137 -11.04 15.29 -11.50
N HIS A 138 -10.14 14.91 -12.41
CA HIS A 138 -9.48 15.84 -13.34
C HIS A 138 -8.94 15.06 -14.57
N TYR A 139 -8.73 15.74 -15.70
CA TYR A 139 -8.24 15.15 -16.97
C TYR A 139 -9.01 13.90 -17.46
N GLY A 140 -10.28 13.74 -17.06
CA GLY A 140 -11.10 12.55 -17.35
C GLY A 140 -10.89 11.38 -16.37
N LEU A 141 -9.87 11.44 -15.51
CA LEU A 141 -9.64 10.49 -14.44
C LEU A 141 -10.56 10.78 -13.24
N GLN A 142 -10.95 9.73 -12.52
CA GLN A 142 -11.59 9.81 -11.19
C GLN A 142 -10.79 8.96 -10.22
N GLU A 143 -10.47 9.52 -9.06
CA GLU A 143 -9.68 8.88 -8.01
C GLU A 143 -10.18 7.47 -7.67
N LYS A 144 -11.51 7.28 -7.55
CA LYS A 144 -12.12 5.98 -7.19
C LYS A 144 -11.75 4.82 -8.12
N TRP A 145 -11.34 5.06 -9.37
CA TRP A 145 -10.88 4.03 -10.29
C TRP A 145 -9.38 3.75 -10.12
N LEU A 146 -8.59 4.81 -9.95
CA LEU A 146 -7.15 4.75 -9.73
C LEU A 146 -6.83 4.00 -8.44
N THR A 147 -7.49 4.35 -7.33
CA THR A 147 -7.31 3.71 -6.02
C THR A 147 -7.70 2.23 -6.06
N LEU A 148 -8.79 1.87 -6.77
CA LEU A 148 -9.23 0.49 -6.92
C LEU A 148 -8.26 -0.34 -7.77
N SER A 149 -7.68 0.22 -8.85
CA SER A 149 -6.64 -0.44 -9.64
C SER A 149 -5.38 -0.70 -8.79
N ILE A 150 -4.83 0.35 -8.15
CA ILE A 150 -3.64 0.25 -7.28
C ILE A 150 -3.86 -0.80 -6.18
N ALA A 151 -5.00 -0.76 -5.48
CA ALA A 151 -5.30 -1.68 -4.40
C ALA A 151 -5.53 -3.13 -4.88
N ARG A 152 -6.00 -3.35 -6.11
CA ARG A 152 -6.07 -4.68 -6.73
C ARG A 152 -4.68 -5.24 -7.03
N HIS A 153 -3.79 -4.46 -7.64
CA HIS A 153 -2.40 -4.90 -7.87
C HIS A 153 -1.66 -5.19 -6.55
N ALA A 154 -1.89 -4.38 -5.50
CA ALA A 154 -1.38 -4.65 -4.16
C ALA A 154 -1.96 -5.95 -3.56
N ARG A 155 -3.28 -6.16 -3.66
CA ARG A 155 -3.96 -7.40 -3.22
C ARG A 155 -3.35 -8.62 -3.91
N ASP A 156 -3.25 -8.60 -5.23
CA ASP A 156 -2.87 -9.78 -6.01
C ASP A 156 -1.39 -10.15 -5.78
N HIS A 157 -0.51 -9.15 -5.63
CA HIS A 157 0.87 -9.40 -5.19
C HIS A 157 0.95 -9.96 -3.77
N LEU A 158 0.12 -9.51 -2.82
CA LEU A 158 0.10 -10.04 -1.46
C LEU A 158 -0.46 -11.47 -1.38
N LEU A 159 -1.57 -11.74 -2.06
CA LEU A 159 -2.17 -13.09 -2.13
C LEU A 159 -1.17 -14.11 -2.72
N ALA A 160 -0.43 -13.73 -3.76
CA ALA A 160 0.62 -14.56 -4.36
C ALA A 160 1.80 -14.90 -3.41
N HIS A 161 1.92 -14.17 -2.29
CA HIS A 161 2.93 -14.40 -1.25
C HIS A 161 2.32 -14.87 0.09
N GLY A 162 1.14 -15.50 0.05
CA GLY A 162 0.55 -16.20 1.19
C GLY A 162 -0.18 -15.34 2.22
N TYR A 163 -0.37 -14.04 1.94
CA TYR A 163 -1.13 -13.14 2.82
C TYR A 163 -2.63 -13.38 2.73
N GLN A 164 -3.33 -13.16 3.84
CA GLN A 164 -4.78 -12.96 3.81
C GLN A 164 -5.06 -11.49 3.45
N VAL A 165 -5.85 -11.22 2.40
CA VAL A 165 -6.20 -9.84 2.02
C VAL A 165 -7.71 -9.63 1.99
N ARG A 166 -8.18 -8.57 2.65
CA ARG A 166 -9.55 -8.04 2.52
C ARG A 166 -9.48 -6.64 1.91
N MET A 167 -10.46 -6.29 1.10
CA MET A 167 -10.62 -4.93 0.57
C MET A 167 -11.96 -4.35 0.98
N SER A 168 -12.01 -3.08 1.40
CA SER A 168 -13.27 -2.41 1.80
C SER A 168 -14.32 -2.42 0.68
N ARG A 169 -13.85 -2.31 -0.57
CA ARG A 169 -14.61 -2.56 -1.80
C ARG A 169 -13.75 -3.30 -2.82
N ASN A 170 -14.33 -4.26 -3.52
CA ASN A 170 -13.71 -4.94 -4.67
C ASN A 170 -14.25 -4.44 -6.03
N SER A 171 -15.24 -3.55 -6.00
CA SER A 171 -15.99 -3.00 -7.12
C SER A 171 -16.27 -1.50 -6.91
N ASP A 172 -17.01 -0.88 -7.82
CA ASP A 172 -17.44 0.51 -7.67
C ASP A 172 -18.67 0.64 -6.76
N VAL A 173 -18.45 0.56 -5.45
CA VAL A 173 -19.50 0.72 -4.43
C VAL A 173 -19.05 1.72 -3.37
N TYR A 174 -19.99 2.54 -2.89
CA TYR A 174 -19.73 3.47 -1.80
C TYR A 174 -19.55 2.72 -0.48
N ARG A 175 -18.55 3.15 0.30
CA ARG A 175 -18.28 2.68 1.67
C ARG A 175 -18.03 3.89 2.56
N SER A 176 -18.82 4.02 3.63
CA SER A 176 -18.61 5.05 4.65
C SER A 176 -17.28 4.84 5.40
N LEU A 177 -16.73 5.92 5.95
CA LEU A 177 -15.48 5.85 6.71
C LEU A 177 -15.62 4.93 7.94
N GLU A 178 -16.80 4.92 8.57
CA GLU A 178 -17.15 3.98 9.63
C GLU A 178 -17.05 2.52 9.17
N TYR A 179 -17.74 2.15 8.08
CA TYR A 179 -17.68 0.78 7.51
C TYR A 179 -16.24 0.34 7.25
N ARG A 180 -15.41 1.21 6.66
CA ARG A 180 -14.02 0.89 6.33
C ARG A 180 -13.22 0.51 7.57
N THR A 181 -13.50 1.14 8.71
CA THR A 181 -12.83 0.85 9.98
C THR A 181 -13.44 -0.32 10.75
N SER A 182 -14.77 -0.49 10.77
CA SER A 182 -15.40 -1.62 11.45
C SER A 182 -15.08 -2.95 10.77
N ASP A 183 -15.20 -3.05 9.43
CA ASP A 183 -14.86 -4.26 8.67
C ASP A 183 -13.38 -4.67 8.86
N ALA A 184 -12.46 -3.69 8.93
CA ALA A 184 -11.05 -3.95 9.26
C ALA A 184 -10.83 -4.40 10.71
N ASN A 185 -11.54 -3.78 11.66
CA ASN A 185 -11.46 -4.08 13.10
C ASN A 185 -12.03 -5.46 13.43
N ASP A 186 -13.20 -5.79 12.89
CA ASP A 186 -13.99 -6.97 13.22
C ASP A 186 -13.47 -8.23 12.48
N TRP A 187 -12.84 -8.06 11.31
CA TRP A 187 -12.04 -9.12 10.69
C TRP A 187 -10.72 -9.40 11.44
N GLY A 188 -10.29 -8.49 12.33
CA GLY A 188 -9.02 -8.58 13.05
C GLY A 188 -7.81 -8.42 12.13
N ALA A 189 -7.81 -7.36 11.31
CA ALA A 189 -6.68 -7.09 10.41
C ALA A 189 -5.38 -6.84 11.21
N SER A 190 -4.26 -7.36 10.70
CA SER A 190 -2.92 -7.16 11.27
C SER A 190 -2.34 -5.79 10.91
N VAL A 191 -2.71 -5.25 9.74
CA VAL A 191 -2.43 -3.89 9.26
C VAL A 191 -3.56 -3.37 8.39
N PHE A 192 -3.69 -2.04 8.32
CA PHE A 192 -4.62 -1.33 7.45
C PHE A 192 -3.83 -0.34 6.56
N VAL A 193 -4.09 -0.35 5.25
CA VAL A 193 -3.49 0.59 4.30
C VAL A 193 -4.58 1.17 3.40
N SER A 194 -4.88 2.46 3.59
CA SER A 194 -5.78 3.22 2.73
C SER A 194 -5.02 3.88 1.59
N ILE A 195 -5.62 3.89 0.41
CA ILE A 195 -4.96 4.24 -0.86
C ILE A 195 -5.82 5.31 -1.54
N HIS A 196 -5.25 6.51 -1.68
CA HIS A 196 -5.87 7.73 -2.20
C HIS A 196 -5.01 8.40 -3.30
N ILE A 197 -5.57 9.39 -3.97
CA ILE A 197 -4.89 10.24 -4.97
C ILE A 197 -5.09 11.71 -4.58
N ASN A 198 -4.01 12.48 -4.55
CA ASN A 198 -4.04 13.85 -4.06
C ASN A 198 -4.62 14.84 -5.08
N SER A 199 -4.91 16.06 -4.63
CA SER A 199 -5.41 17.17 -5.46
C SER A 199 -5.20 18.52 -4.76
N ASN A 200 -5.65 19.61 -5.38
CA ASN A 200 -5.45 21.01 -4.99
C ASN A 200 -4.03 21.54 -5.27
N GLY A 201 -3.37 20.97 -6.29
CA GLY A 201 -2.06 21.40 -6.78
C GLY A 201 -0.86 20.83 -6.00
N GLY A 202 0.03 20.16 -6.73
CA GLY A 202 1.25 19.55 -6.20
C GLY A 202 1.76 18.46 -7.15
N THR A 203 2.90 17.85 -6.82
CA THR A 203 3.38 16.65 -7.53
C THR A 203 4.05 15.71 -6.54
N GLY A 204 3.95 14.41 -6.78
CA GLY A 204 4.66 13.39 -6.03
C GLY A 204 3.90 12.76 -4.87
N PHE A 205 4.64 11.98 -4.08
CA PHE A 205 4.08 10.98 -3.16
C PHE A 205 4.27 11.34 -1.69
N GLU A 206 3.20 11.21 -0.90
CA GLU A 206 3.19 11.34 0.55
C GLU A 206 2.43 10.20 1.24
N SER A 207 2.74 9.96 2.51
CA SER A 207 1.98 9.02 3.34
C SER A 207 1.69 9.57 4.72
N TYR A 208 0.59 9.13 5.32
CA TYR A 208 0.04 9.60 6.58
C TYR A 208 -0.16 8.47 7.58
N ARG A 209 0.03 8.79 8.86
CA ARG A 209 -0.43 8.01 10.03
C ARG A 209 -1.14 8.95 11.01
N SER A 210 -1.80 8.39 12.02
CA SER A 210 -2.38 9.21 13.10
C SER A 210 -1.30 9.92 13.93
N PRO A 211 -1.57 11.13 14.46
CA PRO A 211 -0.68 11.81 15.38
C PRO A 211 -0.47 10.99 16.66
N GLY A 212 0.78 10.93 17.15
CA GLY A 212 1.12 10.12 18.33
C GLY A 212 0.95 8.61 18.16
N ALA A 213 0.88 8.10 16.93
CA ALA A 213 0.82 6.66 16.66
C ALA A 213 2.09 5.93 17.13
N SER A 214 1.94 4.64 17.47
CA SER A 214 3.04 3.82 18.01
C SER A 214 4.16 3.52 17.01
N ASP A 215 5.33 3.14 17.51
CA ASP A 215 6.50 2.73 16.73
C ASP A 215 6.18 1.65 15.68
N ARG A 216 5.22 0.77 15.96
CA ARG A 216 4.75 -0.25 14.99
C ARG A 216 4.11 0.42 13.79
N THR A 217 3.26 1.42 13.99
CA THR A 217 2.64 2.21 12.92
C THR A 217 3.65 3.12 12.23
N MET A 218 4.64 3.66 12.96
CA MET A 218 5.77 4.39 12.35
C MET A 218 6.61 3.48 11.42
N ARG A 219 6.87 2.24 11.82
CA ARG A 219 7.53 1.24 10.96
C ARG A 219 6.67 0.89 9.73
N LEU A 220 5.37 0.67 9.89
CA LEU A 220 4.48 0.44 8.75
C LEU A 220 4.52 1.61 7.76
N GLN A 221 4.47 2.86 8.25
CA GLN A 221 4.57 4.05 7.42
C GLN A 221 5.92 4.13 6.69
N ASN A 222 7.03 3.82 7.38
CA ASN A 222 8.37 3.81 6.76
C ASN A 222 8.45 2.83 5.60
N GLU A 223 8.01 1.58 5.79
CA GLU A 223 8.17 0.52 4.80
C GLU A 223 7.20 0.67 3.61
N VAL A 224 5.92 0.99 3.86
CA VAL A 224 4.94 1.26 2.80
C VAL A 224 5.36 2.46 1.95
N HIS A 225 5.85 3.54 2.60
CA HIS A 225 6.32 4.72 1.90
C HIS A 225 7.58 4.43 1.05
N TRP A 226 8.54 3.69 1.60
CA TRP A 226 9.75 3.25 0.87
C TRP A 226 9.39 2.39 -0.36
N GLY A 227 8.51 1.40 -0.18
CA GLY A 227 8.17 0.44 -1.23
C GLY A 227 7.40 1.08 -2.38
N ALA A 228 6.37 1.87 -2.05
CA ALA A 228 5.59 2.62 -3.02
C ALA A 228 6.48 3.58 -3.84
N LEU A 229 7.20 4.48 -3.15
CA LEU A 229 8.05 5.49 -3.80
C LEU A 229 9.13 4.88 -4.70
N ASN A 230 9.83 3.84 -4.25
CA ASN A 230 10.88 3.22 -5.04
C ASN A 230 10.32 2.51 -6.28
N ARG A 231 9.19 1.79 -6.15
CA ARG A 231 8.58 1.08 -7.28
C ARG A 231 7.95 2.06 -8.29
N MET A 232 7.40 3.19 -7.83
CA MET A 232 6.99 4.32 -8.68
C MET A 232 8.19 4.92 -9.44
N ARG A 233 9.34 5.13 -8.77
CA ARG A 233 10.55 5.71 -9.37
C ARG A 233 11.25 4.83 -10.41
N LEU A 234 10.82 3.58 -10.56
CA LEU A 234 11.13 2.71 -11.72
C LEU A 234 10.21 2.96 -12.94
N ALA A 235 9.37 4.00 -12.91
CA ALA A 235 8.65 4.53 -14.07
C ALA A 235 9.08 5.98 -14.38
N ASP A 236 9.18 6.82 -13.36
CA ASP A 236 9.69 8.19 -13.45
C ASP A 236 10.48 8.51 -12.18
N SER A 237 11.79 8.70 -12.32
CA SER A 237 12.69 8.97 -11.19
C SER A 237 12.54 10.38 -10.60
N SER A 238 11.85 11.30 -11.30
CA SER A 238 11.63 12.68 -10.85
C SER A 238 10.53 12.81 -9.79
N ILE A 239 9.69 11.77 -9.59
CA ILE A 239 8.57 11.77 -8.63
C ILE A 239 9.02 12.26 -7.25
N GLU A 240 8.44 13.38 -6.80
CA GLU A 240 8.81 14.05 -5.55
C GLU A 240 8.53 13.14 -4.34
N ASN A 241 9.43 13.16 -3.36
CA ASN A 241 9.16 12.61 -2.04
C ASN A 241 8.65 13.72 -1.12
N ARG A 242 7.33 13.83 -0.99
CA ARG A 242 6.63 14.83 -0.17
C ARG A 242 6.59 14.45 1.31
N GLY A 243 7.22 13.34 1.68
CA GLY A 243 7.50 12.93 3.05
C GLY A 243 6.44 12.05 3.73
N LYS A 244 6.75 11.73 4.98
CA LYS A 244 5.92 10.92 5.89
C LYS A 244 5.32 11.87 6.93
N LYS A 245 4.01 12.03 6.90
CA LYS A 245 3.24 13.06 7.62
C LYS A 245 2.35 12.44 8.71
N GLU A 246 1.76 13.30 9.54
CA GLU A 246 0.72 12.93 10.51
C GLU A 246 -0.61 13.63 10.16
N ALA A 247 -1.72 12.91 10.22
CA ALA A 247 -3.06 13.48 10.06
C ALA A 247 -4.10 12.66 10.84
N ALA A 248 -5.05 13.35 11.46
CA ALA A 248 -6.14 12.74 12.22
C ALA A 248 -7.31 12.28 11.33
N PHE A 249 -7.00 11.70 10.16
CA PHE A 249 -8.02 11.16 9.25
C PHE A 249 -8.83 10.06 9.93
N TYR A 250 -10.14 10.03 9.71
CA TYR A 250 -11.06 9.14 10.42
C TYR A 250 -10.58 7.67 10.39
N VAL A 251 -10.16 7.19 9.22
CA VAL A 251 -9.71 5.80 9.05
C VAL A 251 -8.45 5.47 9.85
N LEU A 252 -7.53 6.43 10.05
CA LEU A 252 -6.28 6.25 10.80
C LEU A 252 -6.45 6.35 12.32
N VAL A 253 -7.61 6.87 12.77
CA VAL A 253 -7.92 7.12 14.20
C VAL A 253 -8.88 6.07 14.75
N ASN A 254 -9.74 5.46 13.93
CA ASN A 254 -10.75 4.50 14.37
C ASN A 254 -10.42 3.03 14.05
N THR A 255 -9.31 2.76 13.34
CA THR A 255 -8.69 1.43 13.25
C THR A 255 -7.94 1.05 14.53
N ARG A 256 -8.07 -0.21 14.96
CA ARG A 256 -7.41 -0.79 16.14
C ARG A 256 -6.00 -1.33 15.87
N MET A 257 -5.65 -1.54 14.59
CA MET A 257 -4.35 -2.05 14.14
C MET A 257 -3.45 -0.93 13.59
N SER A 258 -2.20 -1.23 13.26
CA SER A 258 -1.32 -0.24 12.62
C SER A 258 -1.88 0.15 11.26
N ALA A 259 -2.08 1.46 11.07
CA ALA A 259 -2.79 2.03 9.94
C ALA A 259 -1.99 3.13 9.25
N VAL A 260 -1.98 3.12 7.92
CA VAL A 260 -1.35 4.12 7.05
C VAL A 260 -2.33 4.52 5.94
N LEU A 261 -2.26 5.77 5.49
CA LEU A 261 -2.90 6.24 4.26
C LEU A 261 -1.81 6.72 3.30
N THR A 262 -1.95 6.47 2.00
CA THR A 262 -1.03 6.96 0.97
C THR A 262 -1.73 7.83 -0.06
N GLU A 263 -1.09 8.95 -0.40
CA GLU A 263 -1.51 9.86 -1.46
C GLU A 263 -0.61 9.66 -2.67
N ASN A 264 -1.15 9.03 -3.70
CA ASN A 264 -0.36 8.46 -4.78
C ASN A 264 -0.39 9.38 -6.00
N LEU A 265 0.46 10.41 -5.98
CA LEU A 265 0.50 11.49 -6.97
C LEU A 265 -0.75 12.39 -6.94
N PHE A 266 -0.72 13.48 -7.72
CA PHE A 266 -1.78 14.50 -7.79
C PHE A 266 -2.60 14.38 -9.08
N ILE A 267 -3.91 14.11 -8.98
CA ILE A 267 -4.77 13.87 -10.15
C ILE A 267 -4.96 15.11 -11.04
N ASP A 268 -4.82 16.30 -10.45
CA ASP A 268 -5.02 17.60 -11.10
C ASP A 268 -3.74 18.22 -11.68
N THR A 269 -2.60 17.51 -11.58
CA THR A 269 -1.32 17.95 -12.13
C THR A 269 -0.91 17.07 -13.31
N ALA A 270 -0.67 17.68 -14.48
CA ALA A 270 -0.59 16.95 -15.74
C ALA A 270 0.50 15.86 -15.81
N GLN A 271 1.68 16.06 -15.19
CA GLN A 271 2.72 15.03 -15.14
C GLN A 271 2.25 13.79 -14.36
N ASP A 272 1.74 14.03 -13.15
CA ASP A 272 1.20 13.03 -12.25
C ASP A 272 0.00 12.28 -12.86
N ALA A 273 -0.93 13.00 -13.50
CA ALA A 273 -2.07 12.43 -14.21
C ALA A 273 -1.65 11.54 -15.41
N ASN A 274 -0.66 11.97 -16.20
CA ASN A 274 -0.11 11.18 -17.31
C ASN A 274 0.60 9.89 -16.85
N LEU A 275 1.08 9.84 -15.61
CA LEU A 275 1.54 8.59 -14.98
C LEU A 275 0.34 7.76 -14.50
N LEU A 276 -0.61 8.37 -13.79
CA LEU A 276 -1.76 7.71 -13.19
C LEU A 276 -2.72 7.03 -14.18
N ASP A 277 -2.88 7.57 -15.38
CA ASP A 277 -3.69 6.95 -16.44
C ASP A 277 -3.12 5.59 -16.91
N ARG A 278 -1.81 5.39 -16.79
CA ARG A 278 -1.12 4.20 -17.31
C ARG A 278 -1.22 3.04 -16.32
N ASP A 279 -1.82 1.92 -16.75
CA ASP A 279 -2.03 0.77 -15.85
C ASP A 279 -0.72 0.18 -15.30
N GLY A 280 0.33 0.07 -16.14
CA GLY A 280 1.68 -0.34 -15.70
C GLY A 280 2.39 0.65 -14.74
N PHE A 281 1.83 1.84 -14.49
CA PHE A 281 2.24 2.69 -13.37
C PHE A 281 1.44 2.37 -12.10
N ARG A 282 0.12 2.15 -12.23
CA ARG A 282 -0.75 1.71 -11.12
C ARG A 282 -0.34 0.33 -10.59
N GLU A 283 0.11 -0.56 -11.46
CA GLU A 283 0.74 -1.84 -11.13
C GLU A 283 2.00 -1.64 -10.28
N LYS A 284 2.93 -0.79 -10.73
CA LYS A 284 4.14 -0.44 -9.97
C LYS A 284 3.78 0.17 -8.61
N CYS A 285 2.82 1.07 -8.56
CA CYS A 285 2.32 1.64 -7.31
C CYS A 285 1.81 0.53 -6.36
N GLY A 286 0.91 -0.36 -6.81
CA GLY A 286 0.34 -1.43 -6.00
C GLY A 286 1.38 -2.46 -5.53
N ILE A 287 2.27 -2.90 -6.42
CA ILE A 287 3.40 -3.77 -6.06
C ILE A 287 4.30 -3.09 -5.03
N GLY A 288 4.55 -1.79 -5.14
CA GLY A 288 5.33 -1.03 -4.16
C GLY A 288 4.72 -1.04 -2.76
N HIS A 289 3.40 -0.87 -2.65
CA HIS A 289 2.69 -1.03 -1.38
C HIS A 289 2.84 -2.44 -0.82
N ALA A 290 2.64 -3.46 -1.66
CA ALA A 290 2.78 -4.85 -1.26
C ALA A 290 4.19 -5.18 -0.74
N LEU A 291 5.24 -4.73 -1.43
CA LEU A 291 6.63 -4.89 -0.99
C LEU A 291 6.89 -4.21 0.36
N GLY A 292 6.40 -2.98 0.55
CA GLY A 292 6.51 -2.29 1.85
C GLY A 292 5.76 -3.00 2.99
N ILE A 293 4.57 -3.54 2.72
CA ILE A 293 3.83 -4.36 3.69
C ILE A 293 4.62 -5.63 4.05
N ARG A 294 5.25 -6.29 3.07
CA ARG A 294 6.08 -7.49 3.26
C ARG A 294 7.32 -7.21 4.11
N ARG A 295 8.05 -6.12 3.85
CA ARG A 295 9.18 -5.68 4.70
C ARG A 295 8.76 -5.36 6.13
N PHE A 296 7.57 -4.76 6.32
CA PHE A 296 7.03 -4.53 7.67
C PHE A 296 6.77 -5.84 8.45
N PHE A 297 6.43 -6.95 7.77
CA PHE A 297 6.31 -8.28 8.37
C PHE A 297 7.65 -9.05 8.45
N GLY A 298 8.77 -8.45 8.03
CA GLY A 298 10.11 -9.01 8.18
C GLY A 298 10.65 -9.77 6.97
N GLU A 299 9.97 -9.73 5.82
CA GLU A 299 10.51 -10.30 4.59
C GLU A 299 11.63 -9.45 3.98
N ASN A 300 12.62 -10.12 3.40
CA ASN A 300 13.68 -9.49 2.62
C ASN A 300 13.29 -9.48 1.13
N VAL A 301 12.95 -8.30 0.60
CA VAL A 301 12.43 -8.05 -0.75
C VAL A 301 12.93 -6.71 -1.32
#